data_AF-A0A497S8I4-F1
#
_entry.id   AF-A0A497S8I4-F1
#
_cell.length_a   1.000
_cell.length_b   1.000
_cell.length_c   1.000
_cell.angle_alpha   90.00
_cell.angle_beta   90.00
_cell.angle_gamma   90.00
#
_symmetry.space_group_name_H-M   'P 1'
#
loop_
_entity.id
_entity.type
_entity.pdbx_description
1 polymer ?
#
loop_
_entity_poly.entity_id
_entity_poly.type
_entity_poly.pdbx_seq_one_letter_code
_entity_poly.pdbx_strand_id
1 'polypeptide(L)'
;NYKAFYSGEIDFAEWARRDVELWKGVSAERINEILRRIPLMNGAEETLARLNGKYKTAIISGGIQQLADIVKDKLGIDYAIGNRLIFRDGRVSGIKNYVDLHSKGEILRKIAEMNGISTTNCAVIGDYLNDIPMFRVAGFRIAFNPKDEEIKRYADEIIYEKDLRRILRFF
;
A
#
# COMPACT_ATOMS: atom_id res chain seq x y z
N ASN A 1 18.14 -9.08 7.63
CA ASN A 1 16.93 -8.31 8.02
C ASN A 1 15.66 -9.14 7.91
N TYR A 2 15.24 -9.56 6.70
CA TYR A 2 13.98 -10.30 6.49
C TYR A 2 13.81 -11.55 7.38
N LYS A 3 14.80 -12.47 7.41
CA LYS A 3 14.70 -13.70 8.23
C LYS A 3 14.46 -13.42 9.72
N ALA A 4 15.21 -12.47 10.30
CA ALA A 4 15.09 -12.07 11.70
C ALA A 4 13.70 -11.47 12.03
N PHE A 5 13.11 -10.73 11.09
CA PHE A 5 11.77 -10.18 11.27
C PHE A 5 10.71 -11.29 11.31
N TYR A 6 10.71 -12.18 10.32
CA TYR A 6 9.72 -13.26 10.25
C TYR A 6 9.89 -14.34 11.32
N SER A 7 11.07 -14.46 11.93
CA SER A 7 11.28 -15.31 13.12
C SER A 7 10.88 -14.63 14.44
N GLY A 8 10.48 -13.36 14.41
CA GLY A 8 10.11 -12.58 15.59
C GLY A 8 11.30 -12.09 16.43
N GLU A 9 12.53 -12.17 15.90
CA GLU A 9 13.73 -11.69 16.59
C GLU A 9 13.78 -10.16 16.63
N ILE A 10 13.24 -9.50 15.60
CA ILE A 10 13.10 -8.04 15.52
C ILE A 10 11.67 -7.68 15.13
N ASP A 11 11.20 -6.53 15.59
CA ASP A 11 9.90 -5.99 15.19
C ASP A 11 9.95 -5.30 13.81
N PHE A 12 8.78 -4.84 13.34
CA PHE A 12 8.67 -4.17 12.04
C PHE A 12 9.48 -2.87 11.99
N ALA A 13 9.52 -2.12 13.10
CA ALA A 13 10.19 -0.82 13.14
C ALA A 13 11.71 -0.99 13.02
N GLU A 14 12.27 -1.97 13.74
CA GLU A 14 13.68 -2.34 13.68
C GLU A 14 14.03 -2.97 12.33
N TRP A 15 13.16 -3.82 11.76
CA TRP A 15 13.33 -4.34 10.40
C TRP A 15 13.43 -3.21 9.37
N ALA A 16 12.45 -2.30 9.34
CA ALA A 16 12.40 -1.18 8.41
C ALA A 16 13.63 -0.26 8.57
N ARG A 17 14.03 0.02 9.83
CA ARG A 17 15.24 0.80 10.12
C ARG A 17 16.50 0.13 9.57
N ARG A 18 16.69 -1.18 9.83
CA ARG A 18 17.85 -1.93 9.33
C ARG A 18 17.87 -2.03 7.81
N ASP A 19 16.70 -2.13 7.17
CA ASP A 19 16.60 -2.21 5.71
C ASP A 19 16.99 -0.89 5.05
N VAL A 20 16.51 0.23 5.60
CA VAL A 20 16.82 1.58 5.09
C VAL A 20 18.25 2.01 5.40
N GLU A 21 18.87 1.48 6.46
CA GLU A 21 20.29 1.72 6.74
C GLU A 21 21.18 1.24 5.58
N LEU A 22 20.77 0.21 4.84
CA LEU A 22 21.48 -0.25 3.64
C LEU A 22 21.47 0.79 2.50
N TRP A 23 20.58 1.78 2.58
CA TRP A 23 20.42 2.83 1.57
C TRP A 23 21.06 4.15 2.02
N LYS A 24 21.72 4.16 3.19
CA LYS A 24 22.32 5.35 3.75
C LYS A 24 23.32 5.98 2.77
N GLY A 25 23.19 7.29 2.59
CA GLY A 25 24.03 8.03 1.66
C GLY A 25 23.52 8.04 0.20
N VAL A 26 22.52 7.23 -0.17
CA VAL A 26 21.89 7.36 -1.49
C VAL A 26 21.14 8.69 -1.57
N SER A 27 21.29 9.42 -2.68
CA SER A 27 20.67 10.74 -2.84
C SER A 27 19.17 10.64 -3.14
N ALA A 28 18.42 11.67 -2.74
CA ALA A 28 16.99 11.77 -3.02
C ALA A 28 16.69 11.72 -4.52
N GLU A 29 17.55 12.32 -5.34
CA GLU A 29 17.43 12.31 -6.80
C GLU A 29 17.53 10.90 -7.36
N ARG A 30 18.51 10.12 -6.87
CA ARG A 30 18.68 8.73 -7.30
C ARG A 30 17.50 7.85 -6.89
N ILE A 31 16.98 8.03 -5.67
CA ILE A 31 15.76 7.35 -5.23
C ILE A 31 14.61 7.69 -6.19
N ASN A 32 14.35 8.98 -6.42
CA ASN A 32 13.25 9.41 -7.29
C ASN A 32 13.40 8.91 -8.73
N GLU A 33 14.61 8.86 -9.28
CA GLU A 33 14.90 8.29 -10.61
C GLU A 33 14.48 6.81 -10.69
N ILE A 34 14.82 6.02 -9.67
CA ILE A 34 14.47 4.59 -9.60
C ILE A 34 12.96 4.41 -9.49
N LEU A 35 12.31 5.16 -8.58
CA LEU A 35 10.88 4.99 -8.30
C LEU A 35 10.01 5.36 -9.50
N ARG A 36 10.39 6.39 -10.28
CA ARG A 36 9.66 6.79 -11.50
C ARG A 36 9.69 5.74 -12.61
N ARG A 37 10.60 4.76 -12.56
CA ARG A 37 10.70 3.66 -13.54
C ARG A 37 9.89 2.43 -13.16
N ILE A 38 9.31 2.40 -11.95
CA ILE A 38 8.51 1.27 -11.51
C ILE A 38 7.21 1.24 -12.34
N PRO A 39 6.92 0.15 -13.06
CA PRO A 39 5.72 0.08 -13.88
C PRO A 39 4.47 0.01 -13.01
N LEU A 40 3.39 0.61 -13.50
CA LEU A 40 2.08 0.42 -12.91
C LEU A 40 1.56 -1.00 -13.16
N MET A 41 0.65 -1.47 -12.30
CA MET A 41 -0.11 -2.68 -12.60
C MET A 41 -0.87 -2.49 -13.91
N ASN A 42 -0.86 -3.51 -14.76
CA ASN A 42 -1.63 -3.49 -16.00
C ASN A 42 -3.11 -3.16 -15.70
N GLY A 43 -3.70 -2.25 -16.46
CA GLY A 43 -5.07 -1.79 -16.24
C GLY A 43 -5.26 -0.74 -15.15
N ALA A 44 -4.21 -0.32 -14.43
CA ALA A 44 -4.36 0.62 -13.32
C ALA A 44 -4.84 2.02 -13.77
N GLU A 45 -4.31 2.53 -14.87
CA GLU A 45 -4.71 3.83 -15.41
C GLU A 45 -6.20 3.82 -15.81
N GLU A 46 -6.65 2.77 -16.51
CA GLU A 46 -8.05 2.64 -16.92
C GLU A 46 -9.00 2.43 -15.73
N THR A 47 -8.58 1.63 -14.75
CA THR A 47 -9.37 1.41 -13.53
C THR A 47 -9.56 2.71 -12.76
N LEU A 48 -8.47 3.44 -12.48
CA LEU A 48 -8.56 4.67 -11.70
C LEU A 48 -9.28 5.78 -12.48
N ALA A 49 -9.12 5.86 -13.81
CA ALA A 49 -9.90 6.77 -14.64
C ALA A 49 -11.42 6.53 -14.50
N ARG A 50 -11.85 5.28 -14.27
CA ARG A 50 -13.27 4.97 -14.07
C ARG A 50 -13.75 5.24 -12.63
N LEU A 51 -12.91 5.00 -11.63
CA LEU A 51 -13.29 5.11 -10.22
C LEU A 51 -13.15 6.53 -9.66
N ASN A 52 -12.18 7.31 -10.12
CA ASN A 52 -11.95 8.67 -9.64
C ASN A 52 -13.18 9.56 -9.86
N GLY A 53 -13.46 10.40 -8.86
CA GLY A 53 -14.64 11.28 -8.84
C GLY A 53 -15.95 10.57 -8.48
N LYS A 54 -16.02 9.23 -8.60
CA LYS A 54 -17.16 8.43 -8.12
C LYS A 54 -16.92 7.86 -6.72
N TYR A 55 -15.68 7.49 -6.43
CA TYR A 55 -15.23 6.93 -5.17
C TYR A 55 -14.10 7.77 -4.58
N LYS A 56 -13.93 7.69 -3.26
CA LYS A 56 -12.70 8.11 -2.60
C LYS A 56 -11.67 7.00 -2.74
N THR A 57 -10.52 7.31 -3.33
CA THR A 57 -9.46 6.34 -3.63
C THR A 57 -8.28 6.52 -2.69
N ALA A 58 -7.69 5.42 -2.23
CA ALA A 58 -6.58 5.46 -1.29
C ALA A 58 -5.54 4.36 -1.56
N ILE A 59 -4.26 4.70 -1.40
CA ILE A 59 -3.15 3.75 -1.28
C ILE A 59 -2.78 3.63 0.20
N ILE A 60 -2.82 2.41 0.75
CA ILE A 60 -2.31 2.09 2.09
C ILE A 60 -1.22 1.03 1.95
N SER A 61 0.04 1.45 2.09
CA SER A 61 1.20 0.62 1.73
C SER A 61 2.23 0.54 2.85
N GLY A 62 2.73 -0.66 3.14
CA GLY A 62 3.92 -0.84 3.99
C GLY A 62 5.23 -0.46 3.30
N GLY A 63 5.19 -0.09 2.02
CA GLY A 63 6.33 0.41 1.26
C GLY A 63 6.61 1.89 1.54
N ILE A 64 7.48 2.49 0.73
CA ILE A 64 7.90 3.88 0.93
C ILE A 64 6.87 4.89 0.39
N GLN A 65 6.64 5.97 1.15
CA GLN A 65 5.70 7.04 0.85
C GLN A 65 5.96 7.66 -0.53
N GLN A 66 7.23 7.84 -0.92
CA GLN A 66 7.61 8.47 -2.19
C GLN A 66 7.03 7.73 -3.40
N LEU A 67 7.00 6.40 -3.38
CA LEU A 67 6.39 5.63 -4.46
C LEU A 67 4.88 5.77 -4.46
N ALA A 68 4.26 5.74 -3.27
CA ALA A 68 2.82 5.92 -3.13
C ALA A 68 2.39 7.31 -3.64
N ASP A 69 3.15 8.37 -3.35
CA ASP A 69 2.93 9.73 -3.85
C ASP A 69 3.07 9.80 -5.38
N ILE A 70 4.11 9.20 -5.97
CA ILE A 70 4.27 9.16 -7.43
C ILE A 70 3.07 8.49 -8.10
N VAL A 71 2.62 7.35 -7.58
CA VAL A 71 1.46 6.64 -8.14
C VAL A 71 0.18 7.46 -7.93
N LYS A 72 0.04 8.08 -6.75
CA LYS A 72 -1.10 8.93 -6.43
C LYS A 72 -1.23 10.09 -7.41
N ASP A 73 -0.15 10.83 -7.62
CA ASP A 73 -0.13 12.00 -8.50
C ASP A 73 -0.37 11.58 -9.95
N LYS A 74 0.23 10.46 -10.38
CA LYS A 74 0.05 9.93 -11.74
C LYS A 74 -1.39 9.49 -12.01
N LEU A 75 -2.05 8.89 -11.03
CA LEU A 75 -3.38 8.28 -11.19
C LEU A 75 -4.52 9.12 -10.63
N GLY A 76 -4.25 10.30 -10.06
CA GLY A 76 -5.28 11.17 -9.46
C GLY A 76 -5.96 10.53 -8.23
N ILE A 77 -5.22 9.79 -7.41
CA ILE A 77 -5.76 9.13 -6.21
C ILE A 77 -5.88 10.16 -5.06
N ASP A 78 -6.94 10.08 -4.24
CA ASP A 78 -7.18 11.07 -3.18
C ASP A 78 -6.15 10.97 -2.04
N TYR A 79 -5.84 9.75 -1.58
CA TYR A 79 -4.99 9.51 -0.41
C TYR A 79 -3.84 8.54 -0.71
N ALA A 80 -2.67 8.80 -0.13
CA ALA A 80 -1.54 7.87 -0.14
C ALA A 80 -0.84 7.88 1.21
N ILE A 81 -0.74 6.72 1.84
CA ILE A 81 -0.09 6.53 3.13
C ILE A 81 0.92 5.40 3.00
N GLY A 82 2.17 5.71 3.30
CA GLY A 82 3.27 4.76 3.38
C GLY A 82 4.36 5.23 4.35
N ASN A 83 5.48 4.52 4.36
CA ASN A 83 6.59 4.77 5.27
C ASN A 83 7.55 5.82 4.68
N ARG A 84 7.86 6.89 5.42
CA ARG A 84 8.57 8.05 4.85
C ARG A 84 10.08 7.93 5.05
N LEU A 85 10.85 7.88 3.97
CA LEU A 85 12.30 8.05 4.06
C LEU A 85 12.65 9.44 4.62
N ILE A 86 13.61 9.47 5.54
CA ILE A 86 14.18 10.68 6.13
C ILE A 86 15.46 10.99 5.36
N PHE A 87 15.63 12.24 4.97
CA PHE A 87 16.82 12.73 4.29
C PHE A 87 17.55 13.76 5.16
N ARG A 88 18.89 13.72 5.13
CA ARG A 88 19.79 14.75 5.66
C ARG A 88 20.80 15.07 4.57
N ASP A 89 21.01 16.36 4.30
CA ASP A 89 21.89 16.83 3.22
C ASP A 89 21.60 16.17 1.86
N GLY A 90 20.31 16.02 1.54
CA GLY A 90 19.84 15.39 0.30
C GLY A 90 20.03 13.87 0.23
N ARG A 91 20.47 13.20 1.30
CA ARG A 91 20.78 11.78 1.32
C ARG A 91 19.97 11.02 2.36
N VAL A 92 19.65 9.76 2.06
CA VAL A 92 18.88 8.88 2.98
C VAL A 92 19.63 8.76 4.30
N SER A 93 18.90 9.00 5.39
CA SER A 93 19.41 8.96 6.76
C SER A 93 18.53 8.14 7.72
N GLY A 94 17.40 7.61 7.26
CA GLY A 94 16.49 6.80 8.08
C GLY A 94 15.09 6.70 7.48
N ILE A 95 14.14 6.18 8.27
CA ILE A 95 12.73 6.02 7.89
C ILE A 95 11.82 6.31 9.08
N LYS A 96 10.65 6.88 8.80
CA LYS A 96 9.55 7.00 9.73
C LYS A 96 8.41 6.09 9.30
N ASN A 97 8.06 5.15 10.18
CA ASN A 97 7.02 4.16 9.91
C ASN A 97 5.64 4.72 10.25
N TYR A 98 4.72 4.62 9.30
CA TYR A 98 3.30 4.96 9.42
C TYR A 98 2.40 3.76 9.15
N VAL A 99 2.90 2.78 8.38
CA VAL A 99 2.18 1.57 7.99
C VAL A 99 3.03 0.36 8.31
N ASP A 100 2.67 -0.35 9.38
CA ASP A 100 3.19 -1.67 9.73
C ASP A 100 2.27 -2.80 9.23
N LEU A 101 2.52 -4.04 9.66
CA LEU A 101 1.73 -5.22 9.30
C LEU A 101 0.27 -5.21 9.79
N HIS A 102 -0.08 -4.41 10.80
CA HIS A 102 -1.38 -4.47 11.49
C HIS A 102 -2.19 -3.17 11.36
N SER A 103 -1.54 -2.07 10.99
CA SER A 103 -2.08 -0.70 10.94
C SER A 103 -3.06 -0.45 9.80
N LYS A 104 -3.03 -1.22 8.70
CA LYS A 104 -3.85 -0.91 7.50
C LYS A 104 -5.35 -0.78 7.80
N GLY A 105 -5.88 -1.60 8.71
CA GLY A 105 -7.29 -1.53 9.12
C GLY A 105 -7.64 -0.27 9.92
N GLU A 106 -6.72 0.21 10.76
CA GLU A 106 -6.89 1.49 11.47
C GLU A 106 -6.77 2.69 10.50
N ILE A 107 -5.84 2.63 9.55
CA ILE A 107 -5.68 3.67 8.54
C ILE A 107 -6.94 3.76 7.67
N LEU A 108 -7.49 2.62 7.23
CA LEU A 108 -8.76 2.59 6.50
C LEU A 108 -9.88 3.25 7.30
N ARG A 109 -10.01 2.92 8.60
CA ARG A 109 -11.01 3.56 9.49
C ARG A 109 -10.85 5.07 9.53
N LYS A 110 -9.61 5.57 9.70
CA LYS A 110 -9.32 7.02 9.73
C LYS A 110 -9.70 7.71 8.43
N ILE A 111 -9.35 7.13 7.28
CA ILE A 111 -9.72 7.69 5.96
C ILE A 111 -11.24 7.70 5.79
N ALA A 112 -11.91 6.60 6.16
CA ALA A 112 -13.37 6.49 6.07
C ALA A 112 -14.07 7.52 6.96
N GLU A 113 -13.63 7.65 8.22
CA GLU A 113 -14.13 8.64 9.18
C GLU A 113 -13.96 10.07 8.67
N MET A 114 -12.79 10.42 8.14
CA MET A 114 -12.52 11.75 7.55
C MET A 114 -13.47 12.10 6.39
N ASN A 115 -14.06 11.10 5.74
CA ASN A 115 -15.00 11.27 4.64
C ASN A 115 -16.46 11.03 5.06
N GLY A 116 -16.74 10.76 6.34
CA GLY A 116 -18.08 10.43 6.82
C GLY A 116 -18.63 9.10 6.27
N ILE A 117 -17.74 8.15 5.95
CA ILE A 117 -18.06 6.85 5.33
C ILE A 117 -17.90 5.74 6.38
N SER A 118 -18.85 4.80 6.43
CA SER A 118 -18.68 3.55 7.18
C SER A 118 -17.71 2.62 6.45
N THR A 119 -16.83 1.92 7.17
CA THR A 119 -15.92 0.95 6.53
C THR A 119 -16.66 -0.20 5.85
N THR A 120 -17.92 -0.47 6.22
CA THR A 120 -18.81 -1.41 5.51
C THR A 120 -19.18 -0.95 4.09
N ASN A 121 -18.97 0.32 3.76
CA ASN A 121 -19.13 0.87 2.41
C ASN A 121 -17.78 1.03 1.69
N CYS A 122 -16.70 0.50 2.25
CA CYS A 122 -15.38 0.49 1.61
C CYS A 122 -15.12 -0.84 0.93
N ALA A 123 -14.58 -0.77 -0.29
CA ALA A 123 -13.96 -1.89 -0.96
C ALA A 123 -12.44 -1.82 -0.79
N VAL A 124 -11.80 -2.95 -0.47
CA VAL A 124 -10.34 -3.07 -0.34
C VAL A 124 -9.80 -4.10 -1.32
N ILE A 125 -8.60 -3.82 -1.82
CA ILE A 125 -7.87 -4.68 -2.74
C ILE A 125 -6.49 -4.94 -2.13
N GLY A 126 -6.11 -6.21 -2.01
CA GLY A 126 -4.84 -6.63 -1.41
C GLY A 126 -4.38 -7.98 -1.94
N ASP A 127 -3.12 -8.34 -1.71
CA ASP A 127 -2.50 -9.55 -2.27
C ASP A 127 -1.79 -10.42 -1.23
N TYR A 128 -1.59 -9.93 0.00
CA TYR A 128 -0.83 -10.66 1.01
C TYR A 128 -1.28 -10.46 2.46
N LEU A 129 -0.62 -11.14 3.40
CA LEU A 129 -1.03 -11.24 4.81
C LEU A 129 -1.19 -9.88 5.51
N ASN A 130 -0.38 -8.89 5.15
CA ASN A 130 -0.43 -7.53 5.71
C ASN A 130 -1.68 -6.73 5.30
N ASP A 131 -2.50 -7.25 4.38
CA ASP A 131 -3.78 -6.66 3.98
C ASP A 131 -4.96 -7.19 4.81
N ILE A 132 -4.79 -8.34 5.47
CA ILE A 132 -5.84 -8.96 6.31
C ILE A 132 -6.43 -7.98 7.34
N PRO A 133 -5.66 -7.11 8.03
CA PRO A 133 -6.23 -6.14 8.95
C PRO A 133 -7.24 -5.16 8.32
N MET A 134 -7.00 -4.71 7.07
CA MET A 134 -8.00 -3.88 6.37
C MET A 134 -9.14 -4.73 5.81
N PHE A 135 -8.89 -5.98 5.41
CA PHE A 135 -9.96 -6.90 5.01
C PHE A 135 -10.94 -7.13 6.14
N ARG A 136 -10.47 -7.29 7.39
CA ARG A 136 -11.34 -7.55 8.55
C ARG A 136 -12.36 -6.45 8.85
N VAL A 137 -12.20 -5.25 8.29
CA VAL A 137 -13.03 -4.07 8.63
C VAL A 137 -13.78 -3.51 7.43
N ALA A 138 -13.38 -3.87 6.21
CA ALA A 138 -13.99 -3.44 4.97
C ALA A 138 -15.26 -4.24 4.64
N GLY A 139 -16.21 -3.62 3.95
CA GLY A 139 -17.44 -4.29 3.53
C GLY A 139 -17.29 -5.19 2.31
N PHE A 140 -16.32 -4.90 1.44
CA PHE A 140 -16.05 -5.71 0.26
C PHE A 140 -14.54 -5.90 0.04
N ARG A 141 -14.11 -7.14 -0.21
CA ARG A 141 -12.70 -7.52 -0.10
C ARG A 141 -12.27 -8.33 -1.31
N ILE A 142 -11.29 -7.82 -2.06
CA ILE A 142 -10.76 -8.47 -3.25
C ILE A 142 -9.32 -8.90 -3.01
N ALA A 143 -9.08 -10.21 -2.97
CA ALA A 143 -7.74 -10.78 -3.05
C ALA A 143 -7.28 -10.76 -4.52
N PHE A 144 -6.37 -9.85 -4.86
CA PHE A 144 -5.90 -9.62 -6.22
C PHE A 144 -4.51 -10.23 -6.44
N ASN A 145 -4.43 -11.21 -7.33
CA ASN A 145 -3.27 -12.05 -7.60
C ASN A 145 -2.58 -12.46 -6.27
N PRO A 146 -3.31 -13.16 -5.37
CA PRO A 146 -2.85 -13.41 -4.01
C PRO A 146 -1.56 -14.22 -3.98
N LYS A 147 -0.64 -13.82 -3.11
CA LYS A 147 0.67 -14.49 -2.89
C LYS A 147 0.64 -15.51 -1.75
N ASP A 148 -0.45 -15.57 -0.99
CA ASP A 148 -0.66 -16.51 0.10
C ASP A 148 -2.08 -17.11 0.05
N GLU A 149 -2.26 -18.31 0.57
CA GLU A 149 -3.58 -18.94 0.71
C GLU A 149 -4.40 -18.30 1.84
N GLU A 150 -3.75 -17.76 2.87
CA GLU A 150 -4.45 -17.24 4.04
C GLU A 150 -5.31 -16.02 3.71
N ILE A 151 -4.81 -15.05 2.92
CA ILE A 151 -5.59 -13.85 2.56
C ILE A 151 -6.89 -14.22 1.83
N LYS A 152 -6.90 -15.30 1.04
CA LYS A 152 -8.06 -15.75 0.28
C LYS A 152 -9.24 -16.09 1.19
N ARG A 153 -8.97 -16.58 2.41
CA ARG A 153 -9.99 -16.92 3.40
C ARG A 153 -10.74 -15.69 3.93
N TYR A 154 -10.17 -14.51 3.76
CA TYR A 154 -10.76 -13.23 4.18
C TYR A 154 -11.38 -12.46 3.03
N ALA A 155 -11.25 -12.93 1.78
CA ALA A 155 -11.73 -12.24 0.60
C ALA A 155 -13.16 -12.67 0.24
N ASP A 156 -13.94 -11.72 -0.29
CA ASP A 156 -15.22 -12.00 -0.93
C ASP A 156 -14.99 -12.46 -2.38
N GLU A 157 -13.98 -11.88 -3.04
CA GLU A 157 -13.64 -12.16 -4.43
C GLU A 157 -12.14 -12.40 -4.60
N ILE A 158 -11.79 -13.30 -5.52
CA ILE A 158 -10.41 -13.63 -5.85
C ILE A 158 -10.22 -13.43 -7.35
N ILE A 159 -9.20 -12.65 -7.71
CA ILE A 159 -8.83 -12.39 -9.11
C ILE A 159 -7.40 -12.88 -9.29
N TYR A 160 -7.13 -13.76 -10.25
CA TYR A 160 -5.78 -14.28 -10.50
C TYR A 160 -5.06 -13.52 -11.62
N GLU A 161 -5.82 -12.91 -12.53
CA GLU A 161 -5.29 -12.16 -13.63
C GLU A 161 -4.59 -10.88 -13.13
N LYS A 162 -3.36 -10.66 -13.58
CA LYS A 162 -2.61 -9.43 -13.33
C LYS A 162 -3.10 -8.30 -14.22
N ASP A 163 -4.38 -7.96 -14.07
CA ASP A 163 -5.09 -6.91 -14.78
C ASP A 163 -6.10 -6.24 -13.85
N LEU A 164 -5.80 -5.01 -13.42
CA LEU A 164 -6.61 -4.29 -12.44
C LEU A 164 -8.00 -3.93 -12.98
N ARG A 165 -8.24 -3.99 -14.30
CA ARG A 165 -9.57 -3.75 -14.89
C ARG A 165 -10.58 -4.79 -14.42
N ARG A 166 -10.12 -5.97 -13.99
CA ARG A 166 -11.00 -7.05 -13.50
C ARG A 166 -11.79 -6.67 -12.26
N ILE A 167 -11.33 -5.70 -11.47
CA ILE A 167 -12.10 -5.23 -10.31
C ILE A 167 -13.31 -4.40 -10.73
N LEU A 168 -13.32 -3.80 -11.93
CA LEU A 168 -14.38 -2.88 -12.37
C LEU A 168 -15.75 -3.54 -12.49
N ARG A 169 -15.83 -4.87 -12.57
CA ARG A 169 -17.12 -5.57 -12.57
C ARG A 169 -17.90 -5.45 -11.26
N PHE A 170 -17.28 -4.90 -10.21
CA PHE A 170 -17.85 -4.73 -8.88
C PHE A 170 -18.16 -3.27 -8.51
N PHE A 171 -17.88 -2.31 -9.41
CA PHE A 171 -18.03 -0.86 -9.19
C PHE A 171 -18.76 -0.19 -10.35
#